data_AF-A0A0S8AZB9-F1
#
_entry.id   AF-A0A0S8AZB9-F1
#
_cell.length_a   1.000
_cell.length_b   1.000
_cell.length_c   1.000
_cell.angle_alpha   90.00
_cell.angle_beta   90.00
_cell.angle_gamma   90.00
#
_symmetry.space_group_name_H-M   'P 1'
#
loop_
_entity.id
_entity.type
_entity.pdbx_description
1 polymer ?
#
loop_
_entity_poly.entity_id
_entity_poly.type
_entity_poly.pdbx_seq_one_letter_code
_entity_poly.pdbx_strand_id
1 'polypeptide(L)'
;AGRRIVEISRPQLTAAIAAPARASPPSVPHGACYLRLPEHWFWAQIDPAEPHEPLDGLFAVEGAQGREIALLAVLGLRPERPGFSQISLTAAPGDFVTAAASARTPPFAPTLDGGIAADLRSITTAAELLHLAALALRDADRI
;
A
#
# COMPACT_ATOMS: atom_id res chain seq x y z
N ALA A 1 -10.00 21.75 -8.85
CA ALA A 1 -9.43 20.39 -9.00
C ALA A 1 -8.76 20.05 -7.67
N GLY A 2 -9.37 19.16 -6.90
CA GLY A 2 -9.25 19.17 -5.44
C GLY A 2 -8.69 17.87 -4.88
N ARG A 3 -7.53 17.99 -4.24
CA ARG A 3 -6.89 17.06 -3.28
C ARG A 3 -7.86 15.99 -2.74
N ARG A 4 -7.77 14.76 -3.28
CA ARG A 4 -8.49 13.58 -2.77
C ARG A 4 -7.52 12.75 -1.96
N ILE A 5 -7.33 13.14 -0.70
CA ILE A 5 -6.55 12.35 0.26
C ILE A 5 -7.54 11.54 1.08
N VAL A 6 -7.31 10.24 1.17
CA VAL A 6 -7.99 9.33 2.09
C VAL A 6 -6.99 8.97 3.17
N GLU A 7 -7.27 9.43 4.38
CA GLU A 7 -6.46 9.09 5.56
C GLU A 7 -6.88 7.71 6.07
N ILE A 8 -5.95 6.76 6.11
CA ILE A 8 -6.20 5.41 6.60
C ILE A 8 -5.61 5.29 8.00
N SER A 9 -6.45 5.03 9.01
CA SER A 9 -5.95 4.88 10.38
C SER A 9 -5.37 3.49 10.63
N ARG A 10 -4.41 3.40 11.58
CA ARG A 10 -3.83 2.13 12.02
C ARG A 10 -4.88 1.14 12.55
N PRO A 11 -5.89 1.54 13.35
CA PRO A 11 -6.95 0.62 13.77
C PRO A 11 -7.77 0.07 12.61
N GLN A 12 -8.16 0.92 11.64
CA GLN A 12 -8.93 0.48 10.47
C GLN A 12 -8.18 -0.56 9.65
N LEU A 13 -6.92 -0.26 9.35
CA LEU A 13 -6.09 -1.15 8.54
C LEU A 13 -5.69 -2.43 9.29
N THR A 14 -5.51 -2.36 10.61
CA THR A 14 -5.33 -3.57 11.45
C THR A 14 -6.54 -4.49 11.37
N ALA A 15 -7.75 -3.94 11.51
CA ALA A 15 -8.98 -4.71 11.37
C ALA A 15 -9.15 -5.28 9.96
N ALA A 16 -8.75 -4.52 8.93
CA ALA A 16 -8.81 -4.96 7.54
C ALA A 16 -7.83 -6.11 7.24
N ILE A 17 -6.61 -6.08 7.79
CA ILE A 17 -5.61 -7.17 7.66
C ILE A 17 -6.11 -8.47 8.33
N ALA A 18 -6.77 -8.35 9.49
CA ALA A 18 -7.30 -9.51 10.22
C ALA A 18 -8.57 -10.10 9.59
N ALA A 19 -9.26 -9.34 8.73
CA ALA A 19 -10.49 -9.78 8.09
C ALA A 19 -10.20 -10.76 6.92
N PRO A 20 -11.13 -11.68 6.61
CA PRO A 20 -11.02 -12.52 5.42
C PRO A 20 -10.87 -11.70 4.14
N ALA A 21 -10.05 -12.19 3.21
CA ALA A 21 -9.90 -11.58 1.90
C ALA A 21 -11.25 -11.53 1.15
N ARG A 22 -11.52 -10.41 0.48
CA ARG A 22 -12.75 -10.24 -0.32
C ARG A 22 -12.53 -10.65 -1.76
N ALA A 23 -13.54 -11.29 -2.35
CA ALA A 23 -13.52 -11.80 -3.72
C ALA A 23 -13.82 -10.74 -4.81
N SER A 24 -14.03 -9.47 -4.44
CA SER A 24 -14.29 -8.38 -5.39
C SER A 24 -13.12 -7.39 -5.44
N PRO A 25 -12.80 -6.81 -6.60
CA PRO A 25 -11.79 -5.76 -6.69
C PRO A 25 -12.20 -4.52 -5.87
N PRO A 26 -11.24 -3.74 -5.36
CA PRO A 26 -11.52 -2.42 -4.80
C PRO A 26 -11.97 -1.45 -5.90
N SER A 27 -12.69 -0.39 -5.53
CA SER A 27 -12.92 0.76 -6.42
C SER A 27 -11.97 1.90 -6.08
N VAL A 28 -11.66 2.78 -7.04
CA VAL A 28 -10.86 3.99 -6.75
C VAL A 28 -11.81 5.16 -6.55
N PRO A 29 -11.88 5.76 -5.34
CA PRO A 29 -12.76 6.89 -5.10
C PRO A 29 -12.57 8.01 -6.12
N HIS A 30 -13.63 8.35 -6.85
CA HIS A 30 -13.64 9.40 -7.87
C HIS A 30 -12.61 9.19 -9.00
N GLY A 31 -12.17 7.95 -9.23
CA GLY A 31 -11.19 7.59 -10.27
C GLY A 31 -9.73 7.96 -9.96
N ALA A 32 -9.46 8.75 -8.90
CA ALA A 32 -8.11 9.05 -8.46
C ALA A 32 -8.08 9.52 -6.99
N CYS A 33 -7.17 8.96 -6.19
CA CYS A 33 -6.95 9.39 -4.81
C CYS A 33 -5.50 9.17 -4.35
N TYR A 34 -5.13 9.82 -3.24
CA TYR A 34 -3.95 9.52 -2.46
C TYR A 34 -4.37 8.84 -1.16
N LEU A 35 -3.93 7.60 -0.97
CA LEU A 35 -4.13 6.82 0.24
C LEU A 35 -2.98 7.12 1.18
N ARG A 36 -3.22 7.95 2.20
CA ARG A 36 -2.21 8.26 3.22
C ARG A 36 -2.27 7.21 4.31
N LEU A 37 -1.13 6.55 4.55
CA LEU A 37 -1.02 5.45 5.50
C LEU A 37 -0.59 5.95 6.88
N PRO A 38 -0.71 5.13 7.92
CA PRO A 38 -0.14 5.44 9.23
C PRO A 38 1.37 5.61 9.13
N GLU A 39 1.85 6.78 9.56
CA GLU A 39 3.26 7.16 9.49
C GLU A 39 4.17 6.11 10.15
N HIS A 40 5.28 5.80 9.48
CA HIS A 40 6.33 4.88 9.94
C HIS A 40 5.86 3.45 10.28
N TRP A 41 4.69 3.02 9.81
CA TRP A 41 4.19 1.68 10.14
C TRP A 41 4.58 0.62 9.10
N PHE A 42 4.46 0.95 7.81
CA PHE A 42 4.91 0.09 6.72
C PHE A 42 6.27 0.57 6.22
N TRP A 43 7.17 -0.38 5.97
CA TRP A 43 8.51 -0.13 5.47
C TRP A 43 8.79 -0.97 4.24
N ALA A 44 9.51 -0.40 3.28
CA ALA A 44 9.90 -1.09 2.06
C ALA A 44 11.39 -0.86 1.78
N GLN A 45 11.97 -1.76 1.00
CA GLN A 45 13.32 -1.63 0.49
C GLN A 45 13.23 -1.75 -1.03
N ILE A 46 13.65 -0.70 -1.75
CA ILE A 46 13.58 -0.67 -3.22
C ILE A 46 14.75 -1.45 -3.82
N ASP A 47 15.93 -1.28 -3.22
CA ASP A 47 17.15 -1.94 -3.63
C ASP A 47 17.75 -2.67 -2.42
N PRO A 48 18.14 -3.95 -2.53
CA PRO A 48 18.77 -4.71 -1.44
C PRO A 48 20.02 -4.05 -0.84
N ALA A 49 20.71 -3.17 -1.57
CA ALA A 49 21.87 -2.41 -1.11
C ALA A 49 21.52 -1.09 -0.41
N GLU A 50 20.27 -0.63 -0.50
CA GLU A 50 19.80 0.60 0.13
C GLU A 50 19.07 0.31 1.46
N PRO A 51 19.07 1.24 2.42
CA PRO A 51 18.28 1.11 3.63
C PRO A 51 16.78 0.94 3.35
N HIS A 52 16.07 0.33 4.30
CA HIS A 52 14.62 0.38 4.32
C HIS A 52 14.12 1.82 4.52
N GLU A 53 13.05 2.17 3.83
CA GLU A 53 12.42 3.48 3.91
C GLU A 53 10.94 3.33 4.31
N PRO A 54 10.41 4.25 5.13
CA PRO A 54 9.02 4.19 5.54
C PRO A 54 8.12 4.51 4.34
N LEU A 55 7.00 3.82 4.23
CA LEU A 55 5.98 4.09 3.23
C LEU A 55 5.03 5.18 3.75
N ASP A 56 4.93 6.31 3.05
CA ASP A 56 4.02 7.41 3.39
C ASP A 56 2.60 7.12 2.90
N GLY A 57 2.47 6.64 1.67
CA GLY A 57 1.18 6.41 1.05
C GLY A 57 1.25 5.94 -0.40
N LEU A 58 0.10 5.89 -1.05
CA LEU A 58 -0.01 5.50 -2.46
C LEU A 58 -0.92 6.45 -3.23
N PHE A 59 -0.50 6.89 -4.40
CA PHE A 59 -1.47 7.34 -5.40
C PHE A 59 -2.13 6.11 -6.02
N ALA A 60 -3.46 6.12 -6.12
CA ALA A 60 -4.24 5.16 -6.84
C ALA A 60 -5.06 5.88 -7.90
N VAL A 61 -4.95 5.43 -9.15
CA VAL A 61 -5.63 6.05 -10.31
C VAL A 61 -6.26 4.96 -11.15
N GLU A 62 -7.54 5.11 -11.48
CA GLU A 62 -8.21 4.27 -12.46
C GLU A 62 -7.59 4.50 -13.85
N GLY A 63 -7.12 3.42 -14.45
CA GLY A 63 -6.63 3.39 -15.82
C GLY A 63 -7.77 3.42 -16.84
N ALA A 64 -7.39 3.35 -18.13
CA ALA A 64 -8.33 3.48 -19.23
C ALA A 64 -9.50 2.49 -19.12
N GLN A 65 -10.72 3.03 -19.09
CA GLN A 65 -11.98 2.27 -19.06
C GLN A 65 -12.11 1.30 -17.87
N GLY A 66 -11.46 1.59 -16.73
CA GLY A 66 -11.57 0.78 -15.51
C GLY A 66 -10.98 -0.63 -15.61
N ARG A 67 -10.13 -0.88 -16.61
CA ARG A 67 -9.51 -2.19 -16.83
C ARG A 67 -8.25 -2.41 -15.99
N GLU A 68 -7.72 -1.34 -15.41
CA GLU A 68 -6.46 -1.31 -14.69
C GLU A 68 -6.53 -0.25 -13.58
N ILE A 69 -5.75 -0.46 -12.52
CA ILE A 69 -5.48 0.55 -11.51
C ILE A 69 -3.97 0.76 -11.48
N ALA A 70 -3.55 2.00 -11.68
CA ALA A 70 -2.16 2.41 -11.52
C ALA A 70 -1.91 2.82 -10.07
N LEU A 71 -0.85 2.27 -9.48
CA LEU A 71 -0.37 2.59 -8.15
C LEU A 71 1.00 3.24 -8.21
N LEU A 72 1.18 4.31 -7.44
CA LEU A 72 2.47 4.91 -7.16
C LEU A 72 2.65 5.01 -5.65
N ALA A 73 3.41 4.08 -5.08
CA ALA A 73 3.77 4.07 -3.67
C ALA A 73 4.90 5.08 -3.43
N VAL A 74 4.72 5.98 -2.46
CA VAL A 74 5.68 7.01 -2.08
C VAL A 74 6.34 6.59 -0.78
N LEU A 75 7.67 6.44 -0.80
CA LEU A 75 8.46 6.17 0.37
C LEU A 75 9.10 7.46 0.91
N GLY A 76 9.74 7.35 2.07
CA GLY A 76 10.28 8.46 2.82
C GLY A 76 11.25 9.38 2.07
N LEU A 77 11.31 10.61 2.55
CA LEU A 77 12.32 11.59 2.17
C LEU A 77 13.56 11.43 3.04
N ARG A 78 14.74 11.46 2.42
CA ARG A 78 16.03 11.37 3.11
C ARG A 78 16.77 12.71 2.98
N PRO A 79 17.11 13.41 4.08
CA PRO A 79 17.81 14.70 4.01
C PRO A 79 19.11 14.65 3.21
N GLU A 80 19.81 13.51 3.25
CA GLU A 80 21.08 13.26 2.59
C GLU A 80 20.97 12.93 1.10
N ARG A 81 19.75 12.74 0.56
CA ARG A 81 19.52 12.37 -0.85
C ARG A 81 18.37 13.22 -1.44
N PRO A 82 18.64 14.09 -2.43
CA PRO A 82 17.57 14.82 -3.11
C PRO A 82 16.53 13.87 -3.73
N GLY A 83 15.24 14.15 -3.50
CA GLY A 83 14.12 13.36 -4.03
C GLY A 83 13.53 12.36 -3.04
N PHE A 84 12.60 11.54 -3.51
CA PHE A 84 12.01 10.44 -2.76
C PHE A 84 12.02 9.15 -3.58
N SER A 85 11.96 8.05 -2.86
CA SER A 85 11.86 6.70 -3.38
C SER A 85 10.41 6.39 -3.76
N GLN A 86 10.21 5.70 -4.88
CA GLN A 86 8.86 5.29 -5.30
C GLN A 86 8.84 3.89 -5.90
N ILE A 87 7.70 3.21 -5.73
CA ILE A 87 7.41 1.95 -6.41
C ILE A 87 6.18 2.18 -7.28
N SER A 88 6.30 1.92 -8.58
CA SER A 88 5.22 2.09 -9.55
C SER A 88 4.79 0.73 -10.07
N LEU A 89 3.47 0.48 -10.09
CA LEU A 89 2.91 -0.71 -10.75
C LEU A 89 1.52 -0.41 -11.31
N THR A 90 1.13 -1.18 -12.31
CA THR A 90 -0.23 -1.19 -12.86
C THR A 90 -0.73 -2.62 -12.79
N ALA A 91 -1.98 -2.80 -12.36
CA ALA A 91 -2.56 -4.12 -12.20
C ALA A 91 -4.02 -4.15 -12.66
N ALA A 92 -4.46 -5.30 -13.18
CA ALA A 92 -5.85 -5.53 -13.52
C ALA A 92 -6.67 -5.71 -12.22
N PRO A 93 -7.99 -5.42 -12.24
CA PRO A 93 -8.85 -5.64 -11.07
C PRO A 93 -8.75 -7.04 -10.45
N GLY A 94 -8.57 -8.08 -11.28
CA GLY A 94 -8.39 -9.46 -10.81
C GLY A 94 -7.15 -9.67 -9.94
N ASP A 95 -6.08 -8.92 -10.17
CA ASP A 95 -4.83 -9.05 -9.41
C ASP A 95 -5.01 -8.58 -7.96
N PHE A 96 -5.87 -7.58 -7.71
CA PHE A 96 -6.19 -7.13 -6.35
C PHE A 96 -7.00 -8.18 -5.57
N VAL A 97 -7.74 -9.04 -6.25
CA VAL A 97 -8.50 -10.14 -5.64
C VAL A 97 -7.57 -11.25 -5.18
N THR A 98 -6.55 -11.57 -5.99
CA THR A 98 -5.60 -12.65 -5.71
C THR A 98 -4.40 -12.20 -4.88
N ALA A 99 -4.12 -10.90 -4.79
CA ALA A 99 -2.97 -10.32 -4.11
C ALA A 99 -2.74 -10.86 -2.68
N ALA A 100 -3.82 -11.00 -1.89
CA ALA A 100 -3.73 -11.52 -0.52
C ALA A 100 -3.21 -12.97 -0.47
N ALA A 101 -3.65 -13.81 -1.41
CA ALA A 101 -3.22 -15.21 -1.51
C ALA A 101 -1.81 -15.36 -2.08
N SER A 102 -1.35 -14.38 -2.87
CA SER A 102 0.00 -14.32 -3.42
C SER A 102 1.01 -13.60 -2.51
N ALA A 103 0.55 -12.95 -1.44
CA ALA A 103 1.41 -12.33 -0.43
C ALA A 103 2.11 -13.39 0.42
N ARG A 104 3.13 -12.95 1.17
CA ARG A 104 3.79 -13.81 2.17
C ARG A 104 2.80 -14.21 3.27
N THR A 105 3.12 -15.27 4.00
CA THR A 105 2.32 -15.75 5.13
C THR A 105 3.15 -15.72 6.42
N PRO A 106 2.82 -14.89 7.42
CA PRO A 106 1.74 -13.89 7.39
C PRO A 106 2.06 -12.71 6.45
N PRO A 107 1.05 -12.03 5.89
CA PRO A 107 1.29 -10.87 5.05
C PRO A 107 1.93 -9.76 5.88
N PHE A 108 2.82 -9.00 5.24
CA PHE A 108 3.48 -7.85 5.85
C PHE A 108 4.41 -8.17 7.04
N ALA A 109 4.82 -9.43 7.19
CA ALA A 109 5.75 -9.84 8.24
C ALA A 109 6.99 -8.92 8.24
N PRO A 110 7.40 -8.37 9.40
CA PRO A 110 8.52 -7.44 9.49
C PRO A 110 9.83 -8.14 9.10
N THR A 111 10.64 -7.44 8.30
CA THR A 111 11.99 -7.89 7.92
C THR A 111 13.08 -7.03 8.53
N LEU A 112 12.75 -5.84 9.05
CA LEU A 112 13.70 -4.95 9.70
C LEU A 112 14.09 -5.51 11.07
N ASP A 113 15.37 -5.37 11.41
CA ASP A 113 15.87 -5.65 12.75
C ASP A 113 15.11 -4.82 13.79
N GLY A 114 14.65 -5.48 14.86
CA GLY A 114 13.79 -4.85 15.87
C GLY A 114 12.36 -4.57 15.42
N GLY A 115 11.99 -4.84 14.17
CA GLY A 115 10.67 -4.54 13.61
C GLY A 115 9.52 -5.25 14.33
N ILE A 116 9.74 -6.46 14.85
CA ILE A 116 8.76 -7.16 15.69
C ILE A 116 8.50 -6.38 16.98
N ALA A 117 9.55 -5.97 17.68
CA ALA A 117 9.45 -5.25 18.96
C ALA A 117 8.78 -3.87 18.80
N ALA A 118 8.95 -3.24 17.64
CA ALA A 118 8.35 -1.96 17.29
C ALA A 118 6.97 -2.08 16.60
N ASP A 119 6.43 -3.29 16.42
CA ASP A 119 5.20 -3.59 15.66
C ASP A 119 5.18 -2.92 14.26
N LEU A 120 6.30 -3.04 13.54
CA LEU A 120 6.43 -2.62 12.16
C LEU A 120 5.89 -3.68 11.20
N ARG A 121 5.64 -3.25 9.97
CA ARG A 121 5.18 -4.07 8.85
C ARG A 121 6.14 -3.87 7.68
N SER A 122 6.37 -4.90 6.86
CA SER A 122 7.24 -4.79 5.69
C SER A 122 6.52 -5.10 4.38
N ILE A 123 6.76 -4.28 3.37
CA ILE A 123 6.37 -4.52 1.98
C ILE A 123 7.61 -4.98 1.22
N THR A 124 7.59 -6.23 0.77
CA THR A 124 8.73 -6.88 0.10
C THR A 124 8.37 -7.43 -1.27
N THR A 125 7.08 -7.52 -1.60
CA THR A 125 6.60 -8.01 -2.90
C THR A 125 5.54 -7.08 -3.49
N ALA A 126 5.37 -7.14 -4.81
CA ALA A 126 4.29 -6.45 -5.50
C ALA A 126 2.90 -6.93 -5.02
N ALA A 127 2.77 -8.22 -4.69
CA ALA A 127 1.53 -8.78 -4.14
C ALA A 127 1.17 -8.16 -2.78
N GLU A 128 2.16 -7.93 -1.90
CA GLU A 128 1.93 -7.22 -0.64
C GLU A 128 1.49 -5.77 -0.89
N LEU A 129 2.12 -5.06 -1.84
CA LEU A 129 1.73 -3.69 -2.17
C LEU A 129 0.30 -3.61 -2.73
N LEU A 130 -0.06 -4.53 -3.63
CA LEU A 130 -1.42 -4.67 -4.16
C LEU A 130 -2.43 -5.02 -3.06
N HIS A 131 -2.05 -5.92 -2.15
CA HIS A 131 -2.90 -6.30 -1.03
C HIS A 131 -3.16 -5.11 -0.10
N LEU A 132 -2.12 -4.34 0.26
CA LEU A 132 -2.24 -3.14 1.07
C LEU A 132 -3.15 -2.10 0.41
N ALA A 133 -2.94 -1.84 -0.88
CA ALA A 133 -3.78 -0.92 -1.65
C ALA A 133 -5.25 -1.37 -1.68
N ALA A 134 -5.52 -2.68 -1.85
CA ALA A 134 -6.87 -3.21 -1.81
C ALA A 134 -7.54 -2.99 -0.44
N LEU A 135 -6.81 -3.17 0.66
CA LEU A 135 -7.33 -2.93 2.00
C LEU A 135 -7.65 -1.45 2.23
N ALA A 136 -6.74 -0.56 1.84
CA ALA A 136 -6.90 0.89 1.99
C ALA A 136 -8.05 1.46 1.13
N LEU A 137 -8.16 1.06 -0.13
CA LEU A 137 -9.25 1.50 -1.02
C LEU A 137 -10.63 1.04 -0.54
N ARG A 138 -10.74 -0.18 -0.01
CA ARG A 138 -12.01 -0.68 0.54
C ARG A 138 -12.43 0.03 1.82
N ASP A 139 -11.49 0.59 2.56
CA ASP A 139 -11.79 1.43 3.72
C ASP A 139 -12.24 2.82 3.27
N ALA A 140 -11.62 3.35 2.21
CA ALA A 140 -12.02 4.60 1.57
C ALA A 140 -13.49 4.59 1.09
N ASP A 141 -13.96 3.46 0.57
CA ASP A 141 -15.36 3.28 0.10
C ASP A 141 -16.41 3.31 1.23
N ARG A 142 -16.00 3.30 2.50
CA ARG A 142 -16.91 3.34 3.66
C ARG A 142 -17.21 4.74 4.17
N ILE A 143 -16.54 5.76 3.63
CA ILE A 143 -16.63 7.17 4.03
C ILE A 143 -17.49 7.94 3.02
#